data_AF-A0AAD4ND11-F1
#
_entry.id   AF-A0AAD4ND11-F1
#
_cell.length_a   1.000
_cell.length_b   1.000
_cell.length_c   1.000
_cell.angle_alpha   90.00
_cell.angle_beta   90.00
_cell.angle_gamma   90.00
#
_symmetry.space_group_name_H-M   'P 1'
#
loop_
_entity.id
_entity.type
_entity.pdbx_description
1 polymer ?
#
loop_
_entity_poly.entity_id
_entity_poly.type
_entity_poly.pdbx_seq_one_letter_code
_entity_poly.pdbx_strand_id
1 'polypeptide(L)'
;MTERQWFARHYEQFLADGVRVQDKIAALEVMLKAKAWENFLAVKFPTLKRYSGEGSEAAMGLYSYLLEDSPNYGVKEFIFEGAHRGKLALQTIIFRYPAAQLFRKIRGKPEFPDNIQGSGDVLTHQISHFDYVTREGEQMHVSTLPNPSHLEVSLPVATGKARGRGQTLRLGDYGSGRVGDGILCVHHHGDGAFTGQGVVWETLAMSQIPHFRIGGSVHVVVNNQVAFTAERDIGRSSTHCTDIAKSIDSPVIHVNGSNVEELDDPSFTQPIMYKTIKQQKCVVDSFKEKMADEGHFSKEQSAKVSADFTAQLEMDLKAVDSGEVSPRWQTGLDTDLLRYIGAKSVQIPENFNVHPHIRKTHIDARLNRLRSAGKIDWSTAEALAWGSLLLQVCTQDLSLLVIIFSLRNMTFASVDRMLAELHSDVERFLQMTDSRESQKPIDGDNVNMFVANPTSSAQYFHLLRRQMVTPYRKPLIVVSPKILLRHPAAMSSLEEFGPESFFSPIIFCSGKHAIILESEIQQRNLEGYVVVRLESLCPFPTSELAETINRFPNASDFIWSQEEPRNAGFWTFVAPRFRNGLGIQLTYNGRPEIPWMATAIAEHHKKEADKILLDLFQQ
;
A
#
# COMPACT_ATOMS: atom_id res chain seq x y z
N MET A 1 19.01 30.19 16.47
CA MET A 1 18.96 30.66 15.07
C MET A 1 17.65 30.17 14.50
N THR A 2 16.85 31.03 13.86
CA THR A 2 15.59 30.59 13.23
C THR A 2 15.87 29.86 11.92
N GLU A 3 14.92 29.09 11.39
CA GLU A 3 15.08 28.39 10.11
C GLU A 3 15.39 29.36 8.95
N ARG A 4 14.75 30.54 8.92
CA ARG A 4 15.05 31.58 7.93
C ARG A 4 16.49 32.11 8.03
N GLN A 5 17.01 32.30 9.25
CA GLN A 5 18.40 32.70 9.48
C GLN A 5 19.38 31.57 9.13
N TRP A 6 19.03 30.32 9.46
CA TRP A 6 19.80 29.15 9.09
C TRP A 6 19.92 29.05 7.57
N PHE A 7 18.78 29.15 6.87
CA PHE A 7 18.70 29.01 5.42
C PHE A 7 19.50 30.08 4.69
N ALA A 8 19.28 31.36 5.01
CA ALA A 8 20.02 32.47 4.39
C ALA A 8 21.55 32.29 4.58
N ARG A 9 21.98 32.02 5.81
CA ARG A 9 23.41 31.89 6.13
C ARG A 9 24.06 30.67 5.48
N HIS A 10 23.37 29.52 5.41
CA HIS A 10 23.91 28.33 4.74
C HIS A 10 23.93 28.50 3.23
N TYR A 11 22.96 29.19 2.64
CA TYR A 11 22.95 29.50 1.21
C TYR A 11 24.09 30.47 0.83
N GLU A 12 24.28 31.54 1.60
CA GLU A 12 25.40 32.48 1.43
C GLU A 12 26.76 31.79 1.58
N GLN A 13 26.91 30.93 2.59
CA GLN A 13 28.13 30.15 2.82
C GLN A 13 28.39 29.17 1.66
N PHE A 14 27.37 28.44 1.20
CA PHE A 14 27.48 27.52 0.07
C PHE A 14 27.87 28.22 -1.25
N LEU A 15 27.39 29.45 -1.48
CA LEU A 15 27.83 30.25 -2.63
C LEU A 15 29.31 30.67 -2.55
N ALA A 16 29.86 30.83 -1.33
CA ALA A 16 31.26 31.16 -1.11
C ALA A 16 32.18 29.92 -1.20
N ASP A 17 31.76 28.80 -0.62
CA ASP A 17 32.52 27.53 -0.62
C ASP A 17 32.51 26.85 -2.00
N GLY A 18 31.39 26.95 -2.72
CA GLY A 18 31.17 26.34 -4.02
C GLY A 18 30.99 24.82 -3.98
N VAL A 19 30.77 24.23 -5.16
CA VAL A 19 30.59 22.77 -5.31
C VAL A 19 31.93 22.09 -5.58
N ARG A 20 32.24 21.01 -4.85
CA ARG A 20 33.44 20.18 -5.06
C ARG A 20 33.57 19.79 -6.53
N VAL A 21 34.77 19.89 -7.10
CA VAL A 21 35.02 19.60 -8.53
C VAL A 21 34.62 18.16 -8.88
N GLN A 22 34.86 17.21 -7.99
CA GLN A 22 34.50 15.80 -8.14
C GLN A 22 32.98 15.60 -8.22
N ASP A 23 32.19 16.44 -7.55
CA ASP A 23 30.72 16.38 -7.58
C ASP A 23 30.17 17.01 -8.86
N LYS A 24 30.80 18.10 -9.34
CA LYS A 24 30.53 18.64 -10.69
C LYS A 24 30.80 17.60 -11.79
N ILE A 25 31.91 16.86 -11.68
CA ILE A 25 32.27 15.78 -12.62
C ILE A 25 31.27 14.64 -12.54
N ALA A 26 30.95 14.13 -11.34
CA ALA A 26 29.96 13.07 -11.16
C ALA A 26 28.58 13.46 -11.72
N ALA A 27 28.14 14.70 -11.48
CA ALA A 27 26.92 15.25 -12.07
C ALA A 27 26.98 15.30 -13.60
N LEU A 28 28.09 15.77 -14.19
CA LEU A 28 28.26 15.78 -15.65
C LEU A 28 28.23 14.36 -16.24
N GLU A 29 28.87 13.38 -15.59
CA GLU A 29 28.85 12.00 -16.06
C GLU A 29 27.44 11.38 -16.08
N VAL A 30 26.64 11.56 -15.03
CA VAL A 30 25.26 11.01 -15.02
C VAL A 30 24.36 11.75 -16.01
N MET A 31 24.59 13.04 -16.27
CA MET A 31 23.90 13.80 -17.32
C MET A 31 24.28 13.33 -18.73
N LEU A 32 25.57 13.08 -18.99
CA LEU A 32 26.04 12.51 -20.26
C LEU A 32 25.46 11.10 -20.49
N LYS A 33 25.44 10.25 -19.45
CA LYS A 33 24.81 8.93 -19.49
C LYS A 33 23.31 9.03 -19.77
N ALA A 34 22.59 9.98 -19.15
CA ALA A 34 21.17 10.20 -19.38
C ALA A 34 20.86 10.64 -20.83
N LYS A 35 21.65 11.57 -21.37
CA LYS A 35 21.52 11.97 -22.78
C LYS A 35 21.83 10.82 -23.75
N ALA A 36 22.88 10.03 -23.47
CA ALA A 36 23.21 8.86 -24.27
C ALA A 36 22.13 7.77 -24.20
N TRP A 37 21.52 7.57 -23.02
CA TRP A 37 20.40 6.67 -22.78
C TRP A 37 19.18 7.03 -23.63
N GLU A 38 18.74 8.29 -23.60
CA GLU A 38 17.56 8.75 -24.34
C GLU A 38 17.76 8.66 -25.85
N ASN A 39 18.95 9.05 -26.34
CA ASN A 39 19.34 8.85 -27.74
C ASN A 39 19.38 7.35 -28.15
N PHE A 40 19.90 6.47 -27.29
CA PHE A 40 19.91 5.03 -27.55
C PHE A 40 18.47 4.48 -27.67
N LEU A 41 17.58 4.86 -26.74
CA LEU A 41 16.17 4.46 -26.81
C LEU A 41 15.47 5.02 -28.06
N ALA A 42 15.72 6.29 -28.42
CA ALA A 42 15.16 6.90 -29.62
C ALA A 42 15.56 6.17 -30.91
N VAL A 43 16.83 5.75 -31.02
CA VAL A 43 17.35 5.04 -32.20
C VAL A 43 16.89 3.57 -32.24
N LYS A 44 16.93 2.87 -31.10
CA LYS A 44 16.65 1.42 -31.05
C LYS A 44 15.17 1.08 -30.93
N PHE A 45 14.39 1.98 -30.33
CA PHE A 45 12.96 1.79 -30.05
C PHE A 45 12.17 3.07 -30.39
N PRO A 46 12.17 3.52 -31.67
CA PRO A 46 11.58 4.81 -32.06
C PRO A 46 10.08 4.93 -31.79
N THR A 47 9.37 3.81 -31.63
CA THR A 47 7.94 3.76 -31.30
C THR A 47 7.65 3.68 -29.79
N LEU A 48 8.69 3.62 -28.94
CA LEU A 48 8.54 3.46 -27.50
C LEU A 48 8.21 4.79 -26.81
N LYS A 49 7.01 4.89 -26.22
CA LYS A 49 6.68 5.98 -25.30
C LYS A 49 7.51 5.84 -24.00
N ARG A 50 8.64 6.55 -23.95
CA ARG A 50 9.64 6.45 -22.87
C ARG A 50 9.53 7.51 -21.75
N TYR A 51 8.66 8.51 -21.91
CA TYR A 51 8.51 9.65 -20.98
C TYR A 51 9.84 10.36 -20.68
N SER A 52 10.51 10.78 -21.76
CA SER A 52 11.92 11.20 -21.74
C SER A 52 12.27 12.20 -20.64
N GLY A 53 13.46 12.01 -20.07
CA GLY A 53 14.11 12.96 -19.16
C GLY A 53 14.89 14.08 -19.85
N GLU A 54 14.92 14.13 -21.19
CA GLU A 54 15.59 15.19 -21.97
C GLU A 54 15.16 16.58 -21.50
N GLY A 55 16.14 17.40 -21.09
CA GLY A 55 15.97 18.73 -20.48
C GLY A 55 15.59 18.78 -19.01
N SER A 56 15.60 17.63 -18.35
CA SER A 56 15.58 17.51 -16.90
C SER A 56 16.81 16.75 -16.38
N GLU A 57 17.86 16.59 -17.20
CA GLU A 57 19.07 15.84 -16.84
C GLU A 57 19.76 16.40 -15.60
N ALA A 58 19.63 17.71 -15.32
CA ALA A 58 20.11 18.32 -14.09
C ALA A 58 19.59 17.63 -12.81
N ALA A 59 18.38 17.03 -12.86
CA ALA A 59 17.85 16.23 -11.76
C ALA A 59 18.69 14.96 -11.51
N MET A 60 19.27 14.35 -12.54
CA MET A 60 20.20 13.21 -12.40
C MET A 60 21.40 13.59 -11.52
N GLY A 61 21.95 14.80 -11.73
CA GLY A 61 23.04 15.35 -10.92
C GLY A 61 22.63 15.52 -9.46
N LEU A 62 21.42 16.03 -9.20
CA LEU A 62 20.87 16.15 -7.84
C LEU A 62 20.73 14.79 -7.16
N TYR A 63 20.16 13.77 -7.82
CA TYR A 63 20.02 12.45 -7.20
C TYR A 63 21.38 11.75 -7.01
N SER A 64 22.32 11.93 -7.94
CA SER A 64 23.69 11.43 -7.76
C SER A 64 24.37 12.07 -6.54
N TYR A 65 24.21 13.39 -6.36
CA TYR A 65 24.72 14.09 -5.17
C TYR A 65 24.04 13.59 -3.89
N LEU A 66 22.71 13.46 -3.89
CA LEU A 66 21.96 12.96 -2.74
C LEU A 66 22.39 11.54 -2.35
N LEU A 67 22.62 10.63 -3.30
CA LEU A 67 23.11 9.29 -2.98
C LEU A 67 24.53 9.29 -2.39
N GLU A 68 25.42 10.12 -2.94
CA GLU A 68 26.83 10.17 -2.54
C GLU A 68 27.05 10.89 -1.20
N ASP A 69 26.28 11.93 -0.89
CA ASP A 69 26.50 12.78 0.28
C ASP A 69 25.62 12.37 1.50
N SER A 70 24.48 11.70 1.30
CA SER A 70 23.58 11.32 2.40
C SER A 70 24.23 10.43 3.48
N PRO A 71 25.05 9.41 3.16
CA PRO A 71 25.71 8.59 4.18
C PRO A 71 26.62 9.39 5.12
N ASN A 72 27.23 10.49 4.62
CA ASN A 72 28.08 11.37 5.42
C ASN A 72 27.30 12.12 6.52
N TYR A 73 25.97 12.23 6.39
CA TYR A 73 25.06 12.74 7.43
C TYR A 73 24.39 11.62 8.24
N GLY A 74 24.89 10.39 8.15
CA GLY A 74 24.42 9.23 8.90
C GLY A 74 23.15 8.58 8.35
N VAL A 75 22.75 8.87 7.11
CA VAL A 75 21.62 8.19 6.45
C VAL A 75 21.98 6.74 6.16
N LYS A 76 21.11 5.81 6.58
CA LYS A 76 21.26 4.36 6.42
C LYS A 76 20.27 3.77 5.41
N GLU A 77 19.14 4.44 5.20
CA GLU A 77 18.09 4.06 4.25
C GLU A 77 17.76 5.25 3.34
N PHE A 78 17.87 5.06 2.04
CA PHE A 78 17.41 5.99 1.02
C PHE A 78 16.19 5.39 0.32
N ILE A 79 15.03 6.02 0.49
CA ILE A 79 13.76 5.54 -0.06
C ILE A 79 13.29 6.50 -1.14
N PHE A 80 13.20 6.00 -2.37
CA PHE A 80 12.81 6.78 -3.54
C PHE A 80 11.44 6.38 -4.06
N GLU A 81 10.63 7.38 -4.40
CA GLU A 81 9.39 7.22 -5.14
C GLU A 81 9.34 8.31 -6.23
N GLY A 82 8.68 8.02 -7.36
CA GLY A 82 8.63 8.96 -8.45
C GLY A 82 7.69 8.59 -9.61
N ALA A 83 7.12 9.64 -10.20
CA ALA A 83 6.36 9.60 -11.46
C ALA A 83 7.23 9.20 -12.68
N HIS A 84 6.63 9.21 -13.88
CA HIS A 84 7.24 8.64 -15.11
C HIS A 84 8.37 9.46 -15.75
N ARG A 85 8.50 10.77 -15.47
CA ARG A 85 9.40 11.69 -16.20
C ARG A 85 10.87 11.34 -15.98
N GLY A 86 11.58 10.96 -17.04
CA GLY A 86 12.99 10.54 -16.97
C GLY A 86 13.24 9.28 -16.12
N LYS A 87 12.17 8.58 -15.68
CA LYS A 87 12.28 7.50 -14.69
C LYS A 87 13.08 6.30 -15.19
N LEU A 88 13.06 6.03 -16.50
CA LEU A 88 13.86 4.94 -17.08
C LEU A 88 15.37 5.23 -16.96
N ALA A 89 15.80 6.47 -17.20
CA ALA A 89 17.18 6.91 -17.02
C ALA A 89 17.58 6.88 -15.53
N LEU A 90 16.71 7.37 -14.64
CA LEU A 90 16.91 7.29 -13.18
C LEU A 90 17.07 5.83 -12.72
N GLN A 91 16.18 4.94 -13.15
CA GLN A 91 16.22 3.52 -12.78
C GLN A 91 17.55 2.88 -13.17
N THR A 92 18.02 3.04 -14.41
CA THR A 92 19.23 2.34 -14.89
C THR A 92 20.54 3.00 -14.45
N ILE A 93 20.61 4.34 -14.46
CA ILE A 93 21.87 5.08 -14.20
C ILE A 93 22.08 5.37 -12.71
N ILE A 94 21.01 5.75 -11.99
CA ILE A 94 21.10 6.13 -10.56
C ILE A 94 20.75 4.94 -9.66
N PHE A 95 19.64 4.26 -9.94
CA PHE A 95 19.13 3.16 -9.12
C PHE A 95 19.56 1.77 -9.59
N ARG A 96 20.55 1.67 -10.49
CA ARG A 96 21.23 0.42 -10.90
C ARG A 96 20.29 -0.71 -11.39
N TYR A 97 19.08 -0.37 -11.86
CA TYR A 97 18.17 -1.34 -12.45
C TYR A 97 18.80 -1.94 -13.72
N PRO A 98 18.86 -3.29 -13.88
CA PRO A 98 19.55 -3.89 -15.02
C PRO A 98 18.92 -3.48 -16.36
N ALA A 99 19.70 -2.81 -17.23
CA ALA A 99 19.20 -2.38 -18.54
C ALA A 99 18.71 -3.58 -19.38
N ALA A 100 19.34 -4.75 -19.23
CA ALA A 100 18.90 -6.02 -19.83
C ALA A 100 17.46 -6.40 -19.44
N GLN A 101 17.07 -6.25 -18.17
CA GLN A 101 15.70 -6.50 -17.70
C GLN A 101 14.71 -5.46 -18.27
N LEU A 102 15.14 -4.20 -18.39
CA LEU A 102 14.29 -3.18 -19.02
C LEU A 102 14.10 -3.45 -20.52
N PHE A 103 15.17 -3.84 -21.24
CA PHE A 103 15.09 -4.24 -22.65
C PHE A 103 14.26 -5.51 -22.86
N ARG A 104 14.29 -6.47 -21.92
CA ARG A 104 13.38 -7.63 -21.88
C ARG A 104 11.93 -7.15 -21.91
N LYS A 105 11.58 -6.21 -21.02
CA LYS A 105 10.23 -5.65 -20.91
C LYS A 105 9.83 -4.77 -22.10
N ILE A 106 10.75 -3.99 -22.68
CA ILE A 106 10.52 -3.21 -23.92
C ILE A 106 10.18 -4.14 -25.10
N ARG A 107 10.75 -5.34 -25.14
CA ARG A 107 10.41 -6.41 -26.10
C ARG A 107 9.14 -7.19 -25.75
N GLY A 108 8.36 -6.76 -24.76
CA GLY A 108 7.11 -7.40 -24.36
C GLY A 108 7.26 -8.74 -23.62
N LYS A 109 8.48 -9.13 -23.21
CA LYS A 109 8.71 -10.30 -22.36
C LYS A 109 8.42 -9.97 -20.88
N PRO A 110 8.07 -10.96 -20.04
CA PRO A 110 7.88 -10.77 -18.60
C PRO A 110 9.15 -10.26 -17.90
N GLU A 111 9.00 -9.43 -16.87
CA GLU A 111 10.08 -8.93 -16.01
C GLU A 111 10.51 -9.94 -14.92
N PHE A 112 9.71 -10.97 -14.68
CA PHE A 112 9.98 -12.09 -13.78
C PHE A 112 10.31 -13.38 -14.56
N PRO A 113 10.89 -14.41 -13.91
CA PRO A 113 11.13 -15.72 -14.52
C PRO A 113 9.84 -16.43 -14.94
N ASP A 114 9.96 -17.32 -15.91
CA ASP A 114 8.81 -17.95 -16.57
C ASP A 114 7.98 -18.88 -15.65
N ASN A 115 8.51 -19.28 -14.49
CA ASN A 115 7.76 -20.03 -13.47
C ASN A 115 6.95 -19.17 -12.49
N ILE A 116 7.15 -17.84 -12.49
CA ILE A 116 6.44 -16.92 -11.61
C ILE A 116 5.11 -16.51 -12.25
N GLN A 117 4.02 -16.74 -11.53
CA GLN A 117 2.70 -16.23 -11.91
C GLN A 117 2.57 -14.76 -11.49
N GLY A 118 2.55 -13.87 -12.47
CA GLY A 118 2.30 -12.44 -12.29
C GLY A 118 1.73 -11.81 -13.56
N SER A 119 1.03 -10.69 -13.42
CA SER A 119 0.62 -9.85 -14.57
C SER A 119 1.77 -8.99 -15.11
N GLY A 120 2.77 -8.71 -14.27
CA GLY A 120 3.71 -7.61 -14.46
C GLY A 120 3.03 -6.24 -14.36
N ASP A 121 3.81 -5.21 -14.67
CA ASP A 121 3.35 -3.82 -14.77
C ASP A 121 4.07 -3.13 -15.97
N VAL A 122 3.90 -1.83 -16.19
CA VAL A 122 4.56 -1.11 -17.29
C VAL A 122 6.00 -0.69 -16.94
N LEU A 123 6.74 -0.23 -17.96
CA LEU A 123 8.18 0.07 -17.89
C LEU A 123 8.56 1.06 -16.80
N THR A 124 7.73 2.05 -16.52
CA THR A 124 8.00 3.12 -15.55
C THR A 124 7.78 2.70 -14.09
N HIS A 125 7.28 1.49 -13.83
CA HIS A 125 6.87 1.05 -12.48
C HIS A 125 7.85 0.07 -11.82
N GLN A 126 8.96 -0.23 -12.51
CA GLN A 126 9.98 -1.18 -12.05
C GLN A 126 10.71 -0.69 -10.79
N ILE A 127 11.24 -1.64 -10.02
CA ILE A 127 11.82 -1.42 -8.69
C ILE A 127 13.30 -1.82 -8.63
N SER A 128 14.05 -1.19 -7.74
CA SER A 128 15.44 -1.57 -7.45
C SER A 128 15.77 -1.38 -5.98
N HIS A 129 16.51 -2.36 -5.44
CA HIS A 129 16.92 -2.44 -4.04
C HIS A 129 18.36 -2.92 -4.00
N PHE A 130 19.27 -2.11 -3.46
CA PHE A 130 20.70 -2.41 -3.47
C PHE A 130 21.42 -1.57 -2.41
N ASP A 131 22.61 -2.03 -2.01
CA ASP A 131 23.47 -1.26 -1.11
C ASP A 131 24.38 -0.33 -1.92
N TYR A 132 24.38 0.95 -1.55
CA TYR A 132 25.23 1.99 -2.13
C TYR A 132 26.44 2.20 -1.22
N VAL A 133 27.61 2.32 -1.83
CA VAL A 133 28.88 2.64 -1.18
C VAL A 133 29.39 3.92 -1.82
N THR A 134 29.67 4.95 -1.01
CA THR A 134 30.18 6.25 -1.49
C THR A 134 31.64 6.14 -1.94
N ARG A 135 32.17 7.17 -2.61
CA ARG A 135 33.61 7.25 -2.94
C ARG A 135 34.50 7.27 -1.70
N GLU A 136 33.95 7.70 -0.55
CA GLU A 136 34.64 7.79 0.74
C GLU A 136 34.49 6.48 1.57
N GLY A 137 33.69 5.51 1.10
CA GLY A 137 33.54 4.18 1.69
C GLY A 137 32.35 3.99 2.63
N GLU A 138 31.60 5.06 2.90
CA GLU A 138 30.36 5.02 3.69
C GLU A 138 29.24 4.29 2.95
N GLN A 139 28.26 3.74 3.69
CA GLN A 139 27.27 2.80 3.12
C GLN A 139 25.83 3.10 3.53
N MET A 140 24.90 2.91 2.60
CA MET A 140 23.46 2.94 2.88
C MET A 140 22.68 2.00 1.96
N HIS A 141 21.52 1.53 2.43
CA HIS A 141 20.59 0.77 1.60
C HIS A 141 19.70 1.70 0.77
N VAL A 142 19.60 1.45 -0.53
CA VAL A 142 18.77 2.20 -1.48
C VAL A 142 17.57 1.36 -1.91
N SER A 143 16.39 1.96 -1.93
CA SER A 143 15.13 1.23 -1.95
C SER A 143 14.03 1.99 -2.71
N THR A 144 13.85 1.74 -4.01
CA THR A 144 12.77 2.39 -4.77
C THR A 144 11.40 1.73 -4.50
N LEU A 145 10.31 2.46 -4.75
CA LEU A 145 8.94 1.92 -4.70
C LEU A 145 8.36 1.67 -6.10
N PRO A 146 7.51 0.63 -6.25
CA PRO A 146 6.60 0.54 -7.38
C PRO A 146 5.47 1.56 -7.20
N ASN A 147 4.92 2.02 -8.32
CA ASN A 147 3.80 2.94 -8.36
C ASN A 147 2.88 2.56 -9.51
N PRO A 148 1.56 2.77 -9.43
CA PRO A 148 0.69 2.72 -10.60
C PRO A 148 0.81 4.02 -11.43
N SER A 149 0.16 4.07 -12.60
CA SER A 149 0.07 5.29 -13.42
C SER A 149 -0.71 6.43 -12.76
N HIS A 150 -1.46 6.15 -11.68
CA HIS A 150 -2.12 7.15 -10.86
C HIS A 150 -1.06 7.95 -10.10
N LEU A 151 -0.77 9.16 -10.59
CA LEU A 151 0.31 10.00 -10.07
C LEU A 151 0.10 10.33 -8.60
N GLU A 152 1.20 10.49 -7.86
CA GLU A 152 1.23 10.85 -6.44
C GLU A 152 0.61 9.85 -5.44
N VAL A 153 -0.13 8.80 -5.88
CA VAL A 153 -0.76 7.85 -4.92
C VAL A 153 0.25 7.00 -4.13
N SER A 154 1.50 6.91 -4.62
CA SER A 154 2.58 6.17 -3.97
C SER A 154 3.41 7.02 -3.01
N LEU A 155 3.23 8.34 -3.01
CA LEU A 155 3.82 9.29 -2.05
C LEU A 155 3.59 8.88 -0.57
N PRO A 156 2.33 8.69 -0.09
CA PRO A 156 2.10 8.23 1.28
C PRO A 156 2.60 6.81 1.54
N VAL A 157 2.67 5.96 0.50
CA VAL A 157 3.20 4.58 0.61
C VAL A 157 4.72 4.62 0.86
N ALA A 158 5.44 5.54 0.21
CA ALA A 158 6.86 5.76 0.42
C ALA A 158 7.15 6.31 1.82
N THR A 159 6.37 7.30 2.28
CA THR A 159 6.43 7.81 3.66
C THR A 159 6.14 6.71 4.69
N GLY A 160 5.14 5.85 4.43
CA GLY A 160 4.82 4.69 5.26
C GLY A 160 5.94 3.65 5.30
N LYS A 161 6.60 3.37 4.15
CA LYS A 161 7.79 2.51 4.09
C LYS A 161 8.94 3.11 4.90
N ALA A 162 9.19 4.41 4.80
CA ALA A 162 10.21 5.11 5.58
C ALA A 162 9.96 5.01 7.09
N ARG A 163 8.72 5.24 7.52
CA ARG A 163 8.29 5.03 8.92
C ARG A 163 8.52 3.58 9.38
N GLY A 164 8.19 2.60 8.54
CA GLY A 164 8.42 1.17 8.82
C GLY A 164 9.89 0.75 8.85
N ARG A 165 10.76 1.36 8.04
CA ARG A 165 12.22 1.15 8.12
C ARG A 165 12.79 1.77 9.38
N GLY A 166 12.36 2.98 9.76
CA GLY A 166 12.71 3.59 11.06
C GLY A 166 12.33 2.71 12.25
N GLN A 167 11.14 2.08 12.22
CA GLN A 167 10.74 1.09 13.22
C GLN A 167 11.64 -0.16 13.20
N THR A 168 11.92 -0.71 12.02
CA THR A 168 12.77 -1.91 11.85
C THR A 168 14.18 -1.69 12.40
N LEU A 169 14.75 -0.50 12.15
CA LEU A 169 16.11 -0.12 12.55
C LEU A 169 16.20 0.50 13.95
N ARG A 170 15.07 0.65 14.67
CA ARG A 170 14.97 1.30 15.99
C ARG A 170 15.52 2.73 16.00
N LEU A 171 15.10 3.53 15.02
CA LEU A 171 15.52 4.92 14.82
C LEU A 171 14.41 5.92 15.17
N GLY A 172 14.80 7.10 15.63
CA GLY A 172 13.90 8.21 15.96
C GLY A 172 12.84 7.83 16.99
N ASP A 173 11.55 8.04 16.66
CA ASP A 173 10.41 7.69 17.52
C ASP A 173 10.37 6.20 17.98
N TYR A 174 11.18 5.32 17.38
CA TYR A 174 11.23 3.89 17.69
C TYR A 174 12.53 3.44 18.38
N GLY A 175 13.42 4.36 18.77
CA GLY A 175 14.63 4.00 19.51
C GLY A 175 15.61 5.17 19.67
N SER A 176 16.77 5.08 19.03
CA SER A 176 17.84 6.06 19.17
C SER A 176 17.77 7.19 18.13
N GLY A 177 18.18 8.39 18.53
CA GLY A 177 18.21 9.57 17.65
C GLY A 177 16.90 10.36 17.65
N ARG A 178 16.88 11.40 16.82
CA ARG A 178 15.69 12.22 16.52
C ARG A 178 14.89 11.58 15.40
N VAL A 179 13.65 12.03 15.24
CA VAL A 179 12.79 11.61 14.13
C VAL A 179 13.46 11.97 12.79
N GLY A 180 13.66 10.97 11.93
CA GLY A 180 14.34 11.11 10.63
C GLY A 180 15.84 10.82 10.65
N ASP A 181 16.49 10.74 11.82
CA ASP A 181 17.90 10.33 11.86
C ASP A 181 18.03 8.92 11.24
N GLY A 182 18.89 8.80 10.22
CA GLY A 182 19.17 7.55 9.51
C GLY A 182 18.21 7.16 8.37
N ILE A 183 17.11 7.89 8.12
CA ILE A 183 16.16 7.60 7.04
C ILE A 183 15.97 8.85 6.16
N LEU A 184 16.27 8.75 4.86
CA LEU A 184 15.96 9.78 3.88
C LEU A 184 14.89 9.29 2.91
N CYS A 185 13.74 9.97 2.87
CA CYS A 185 12.71 9.72 1.86
C CYS A 185 12.71 10.85 0.82
N VAL A 186 12.78 10.46 -0.46
CA VAL A 186 12.88 11.38 -1.59
C VAL A 186 11.76 11.09 -2.59
N HIS A 187 11.05 12.13 -3.01
CA HIS A 187 9.90 12.05 -3.90
C HIS A 187 10.17 12.84 -5.18
N HIS A 188 9.78 12.26 -6.32
CA HIS A 188 9.95 12.84 -7.65
C HIS A 188 8.59 13.10 -8.31
N HIS A 189 8.27 14.37 -8.49
CA HIS A 189 6.95 14.82 -8.95
C HIS A 189 7.01 15.51 -10.31
N GLY A 190 5.90 15.46 -11.06
CA GLY A 190 5.62 16.42 -12.13
C GLY A 190 4.87 17.63 -11.58
N ASP A 191 5.04 18.84 -12.15
CA ASP A 191 4.46 20.08 -11.62
C ASP A 191 2.92 20.08 -11.55
N GLY A 192 2.25 19.60 -12.60
CA GLY A 192 0.78 19.50 -12.63
C GLY A 192 0.23 18.41 -11.70
N ALA A 193 0.98 17.33 -11.46
CA ALA A 193 0.57 16.28 -10.54
C ALA A 193 0.74 16.72 -9.08
N PHE A 194 1.88 17.33 -8.77
CA PHE A 194 2.18 17.90 -7.44
C PHE A 194 1.17 18.96 -6.98
N THR A 195 0.54 19.67 -7.92
CA THR A 195 -0.48 20.68 -7.64
C THR A 195 -1.91 20.16 -7.71
N GLY A 196 -2.20 19.24 -8.63
CA GLY A 196 -3.56 18.77 -8.90
C GLY A 196 -4.04 17.58 -8.05
N GLN A 197 -3.13 16.81 -7.43
CA GLN A 197 -3.50 15.59 -6.69
C GLN A 197 -3.65 15.85 -5.19
N GLY A 198 -4.87 15.69 -4.65
CA GLY A 198 -5.17 15.92 -3.23
C GLY A 198 -4.34 15.08 -2.24
N VAL A 199 -3.91 13.89 -2.65
CA VAL A 199 -3.04 13.00 -1.84
C VAL A 199 -1.67 13.63 -1.52
N VAL A 200 -1.20 14.60 -2.32
CA VAL A 200 0.00 15.40 -2.03
C VAL A 200 -0.24 16.26 -0.80
N TRP A 201 -1.36 16.99 -0.75
CA TRP A 201 -1.74 17.79 0.41
C TRP A 201 -1.94 16.91 1.65
N GLU A 202 -2.66 15.80 1.54
CA GLU A 202 -2.87 14.86 2.65
C GLU A 202 -1.54 14.36 3.23
N THR A 203 -0.57 14.00 2.38
CA THR A 203 0.74 13.53 2.84
C THR A 203 1.57 14.65 3.48
N LEU A 204 1.56 15.86 2.90
CA LEU A 204 2.23 17.03 3.49
C LEU A 204 1.63 17.38 4.86
N ALA A 205 0.30 17.36 5.00
CA ALA A 205 -0.38 17.59 6.27
C ALA A 205 -0.02 16.55 7.34
N MET A 206 0.26 15.30 6.96
CA MET A 206 0.73 14.24 7.87
C MET A 206 2.21 14.35 8.26
N SER A 207 3.03 15.15 7.56
CA SER A 207 4.50 15.16 7.68
C SER A 207 5.06 15.38 9.11
N GLN A 208 4.33 16.10 9.96
CA GLN A 208 4.72 16.40 11.35
C GLN A 208 3.86 15.66 12.41
N ILE A 209 2.79 14.96 12.00
CA ILE A 209 1.87 14.31 12.93
C ILE A 209 2.58 13.11 13.61
N PRO A 210 2.52 12.98 14.94
CA PRO A 210 3.05 11.80 15.64
C PRO A 210 2.54 10.50 15.02
N HIS A 211 3.37 9.46 15.02
CA HIS A 211 3.14 8.16 14.37
C HIS A 211 3.18 8.16 12.82
N PHE A 212 3.02 9.30 12.15
CA PHE A 212 3.17 9.43 10.68
C PHE A 212 4.50 10.09 10.27
N ARG A 213 4.94 11.10 11.03
CA ARG A 213 6.15 11.88 10.78
C ARG A 213 7.39 11.03 10.52
N ILE A 214 8.22 11.44 9.56
CA ILE A 214 9.50 10.78 9.25
C ILE A 214 10.71 11.71 9.39
N GLY A 215 10.54 12.89 9.98
CA GLY A 215 11.60 13.89 10.16
C GLY A 215 11.75 14.86 8.97
N GLY A 216 10.90 14.72 7.96
CA GLY A 216 10.94 15.47 6.71
C GLY A 216 11.20 14.56 5.51
N SER A 217 10.93 15.09 4.33
CA SER A 217 11.10 14.41 3.04
C SER A 217 11.63 15.40 2.02
N VAL A 218 12.45 14.95 1.08
CA VAL A 218 12.98 15.78 0.00
C VAL A 218 12.08 15.66 -1.21
N HIS A 219 11.41 16.75 -1.58
CA HIS A 219 10.52 16.81 -2.73
C HIS A 219 11.23 17.46 -3.91
N VAL A 220 11.39 16.71 -5.01
CA VAL A 220 11.97 17.19 -6.26
C VAL A 220 10.84 17.28 -7.29
N VAL A 221 10.43 18.50 -7.63
CA VAL A 221 9.40 18.74 -8.64
C VAL A 221 10.08 19.05 -9.98
N VAL A 222 9.98 18.15 -10.95
CA VAL A 222 10.40 18.41 -12.33
C VAL A 222 9.38 19.32 -12.99
N ASN A 223 9.62 20.62 -12.85
CA ASN A 223 8.80 21.68 -13.42
C ASN A 223 9.19 21.95 -14.88
N ASN A 224 8.72 21.08 -15.78
CA ASN A 224 8.75 21.28 -17.23
C ASN A 224 7.71 22.32 -17.71
N GLN A 225 6.92 22.91 -16.80
CA GLN A 225 5.92 23.96 -17.02
C GLN A 225 4.69 23.54 -17.83
N VAL A 226 4.55 22.25 -18.15
CA VAL A 226 3.44 21.69 -18.91
C VAL A 226 3.09 20.27 -18.44
N ALA A 227 1.84 20.08 -18.06
CA ALA A 227 1.27 18.80 -17.65
C ALA A 227 0.45 18.23 -18.81
N PHE A 228 1.06 17.34 -19.59
CA PHE A 228 0.53 16.85 -20.87
C PHE A 228 0.32 18.01 -21.86
N THR A 229 -0.89 18.57 -21.97
CA THR A 229 -1.19 19.76 -22.79
C THR A 229 -1.59 20.99 -21.96
N ALA A 230 -1.69 20.84 -20.63
CA ALA A 230 -2.09 21.91 -19.72
C ALA A 230 -0.88 22.74 -19.29
N GLU A 231 -0.87 24.02 -19.66
CA GLU A 231 0.18 24.96 -19.26
C GLU A 231 0.05 25.38 -17.80
N ARG A 232 1.17 25.87 -17.24
CA ARG A 232 1.30 26.41 -15.87
C ARG A 232 0.12 27.24 -15.36
N ASP A 233 -0.44 28.15 -16.17
CA ASP A 233 -1.47 29.10 -15.73
C ASP A 233 -2.90 28.52 -15.79
N ILE A 234 -3.07 27.30 -16.30
CA ILE A 234 -4.32 26.51 -16.28
C ILE A 234 -4.22 25.39 -15.24
N GLY A 235 -3.04 24.79 -15.06
CA GLY A 235 -2.84 23.66 -14.15
C GLY A 235 -2.89 23.99 -12.64
N ARG A 236 -2.86 25.26 -12.24
CA ARG A 236 -2.87 25.68 -10.82
C ARG A 236 -3.36 27.12 -10.63
N SER A 237 -3.80 27.45 -9.41
CA SER A 237 -4.27 28.78 -9.02
C SER A 237 -3.21 29.64 -8.30
N SER A 238 -1.91 29.33 -8.48
CA SER A 238 -0.80 29.99 -7.80
C SER A 238 0.43 30.12 -8.71
N THR A 239 1.34 31.04 -8.38
CA THR A 239 2.51 31.34 -9.22
C THR A 239 3.42 30.12 -9.41
N HIS A 240 3.69 29.39 -8.33
CA HIS A 240 4.61 28.27 -8.32
C HIS A 240 3.87 26.96 -8.05
N CYS A 241 4.28 25.88 -8.73
CA CYS A 241 3.77 24.54 -8.43
C CYS A 241 4.10 24.09 -7.00
N THR A 242 5.17 24.63 -6.41
CA THR A 242 5.59 24.37 -5.03
C THR A 242 4.82 25.17 -3.97
N ASP A 243 3.88 26.04 -4.35
CA ASP A 243 3.12 26.85 -3.38
C ASP A 243 2.29 26.00 -2.40
N ILE A 244 1.92 24.76 -2.76
CA ILE A 244 1.30 23.78 -1.86
C ILE A 244 2.15 23.51 -0.61
N ALA A 245 3.48 23.62 -0.69
CA ALA A 245 4.39 23.38 0.43
C ALA A 245 4.35 24.49 1.50
N LYS A 246 3.84 25.69 1.17
CA LYS A 246 3.65 26.81 2.10
C LYS A 246 2.65 26.50 3.22
N SER A 247 1.73 25.56 2.97
CA SER A 247 0.71 25.10 3.92
C SER A 247 1.28 24.48 5.20
N ILE A 248 2.54 24.02 5.16
CA ILE A 248 3.30 23.44 6.28
C ILE A 248 4.60 24.22 6.57
N ASP A 249 4.68 25.48 6.12
CA ASP A 249 5.86 26.36 6.22
C ASP A 249 7.18 25.76 5.66
N SER A 250 7.09 24.77 4.77
CA SER A 250 8.26 24.06 4.24
C SER A 250 9.14 24.97 3.36
N PRO A 251 10.48 24.92 3.50
CA PRO A 251 11.39 25.70 2.68
C PRO A 251 11.36 25.23 1.21
N VAL A 252 11.30 26.18 0.28
CA VAL A 252 11.21 25.93 -1.16
C VAL A 252 12.43 26.53 -1.87
N ILE A 253 13.08 25.73 -2.72
CA ILE A 253 14.21 26.16 -3.55
C ILE A 253 13.79 26.10 -5.02
N HIS A 254 13.92 27.23 -5.71
CA HIS A 254 13.74 27.31 -7.16
C HIS A 254 15.11 27.34 -7.83
N VAL A 255 15.38 26.37 -8.69
CA VAL A 255 16.64 26.24 -9.44
C VAL A 255 16.34 26.02 -10.92
N ASN A 256 17.18 26.56 -11.80
CA ASN A 256 17.05 26.38 -13.25
C ASN A 256 17.76 25.09 -13.69
N GLY A 257 17.02 24.14 -14.30
CA GLY A 257 17.54 22.89 -14.84
C GLY A 257 17.70 22.83 -16.37
N SER A 258 17.12 23.81 -17.08
CA SER A 258 17.08 24.10 -18.54
C SER A 258 16.92 23.00 -19.63
N ASN A 259 15.89 23.24 -20.46
CA ASN A 259 15.62 22.83 -21.87
C ASN A 259 15.08 21.41 -22.21
N VAL A 260 13.76 21.22 -22.07
CA VAL A 260 12.95 19.99 -22.23
C VAL A 260 12.71 19.54 -23.69
N GLU A 261 12.86 18.25 -23.98
CA GLU A 261 12.37 17.61 -25.22
C GLU A 261 11.48 16.37 -24.93
N GLU A 262 10.51 16.07 -25.81
CA GLU A 262 9.56 14.96 -25.65
C GLU A 262 9.13 14.34 -26.99
N LEU A 263 8.57 13.13 -26.94
CA LEU A 263 8.16 12.30 -28.09
C LEU A 263 6.77 12.59 -28.68
N ASP A 264 5.88 13.23 -27.94
CA ASP A 264 4.60 13.72 -28.49
C ASP A 264 4.87 15.02 -29.27
N ASP A 265 4.09 15.38 -30.30
CA ASP A 265 4.25 16.69 -30.96
C ASP A 265 3.41 17.74 -30.24
N PRO A 266 4.01 18.55 -29.37
CA PRO A 266 3.30 19.49 -28.53
C PRO A 266 3.16 20.85 -29.23
N SER A 267 3.64 20.99 -30.48
CA SER A 267 3.56 22.25 -31.21
C SER A 267 2.14 22.60 -31.66
N PHE A 268 1.21 21.63 -31.65
CA PHE A 268 -0.21 21.88 -31.88
C PHE A 268 -0.86 22.70 -30.76
N THR A 269 -0.41 22.54 -29.51
CA THR A 269 -0.98 23.19 -28.32
C THR A 269 -0.04 24.24 -27.72
N GLN A 270 1.28 24.05 -27.79
CA GLN A 270 2.33 24.92 -27.23
C GLN A 270 3.36 25.41 -28.29
N PRO A 271 2.95 25.97 -29.44
CA PRO A 271 3.86 26.31 -30.55
C PRO A 271 4.96 27.32 -30.18
N ILE A 272 4.67 28.30 -29.31
CA ILE A 272 5.62 29.34 -28.91
C ILE A 272 6.71 28.77 -27.99
N MET A 273 6.31 27.95 -27.02
CA MET A 273 7.23 27.32 -26.07
C MET A 273 8.22 26.40 -26.79
N TYR A 274 7.71 25.52 -27.68
CA TYR A 274 8.57 24.58 -28.40
C TYR A 274 9.39 25.22 -29.52
N LYS A 275 8.97 26.36 -30.08
CA LYS A 275 9.82 27.19 -30.93
C LYS A 275 11.03 27.76 -30.16
N THR A 276 10.83 28.13 -28.89
CA THR A 276 11.91 28.62 -28.02
C THR A 276 12.87 27.48 -27.63
N ILE A 277 12.34 26.33 -27.23
CA ILE A 277 13.13 25.12 -26.90
C ILE A 277 14.05 24.71 -28.04
N LYS A 278 13.53 24.63 -29.28
CA LYS A 278 14.30 24.27 -30.49
C LYS A 278 15.41 25.27 -30.85
N GLN A 279 15.46 26.45 -30.22
CA GLN A 279 16.50 27.46 -30.40
C GLN A 279 17.53 27.46 -29.27
N GLN A 280 17.30 26.71 -28.19
CA GLN A 280 18.22 26.63 -27.05
C GLN A 280 19.20 25.48 -27.20
N LYS A 281 20.36 25.63 -26.54
CA LYS A 281 21.38 24.60 -26.44
C LYS A 281 21.06 23.66 -25.28
N CYS A 282 21.21 22.36 -25.50
CA CYS A 282 21.08 21.33 -24.46
C CYS A 282 21.94 21.68 -23.23
N VAL A 283 21.41 21.49 -22.01
CA VAL A 283 22.13 21.77 -20.76
C VAL A 283 23.37 20.90 -20.60
N VAL A 284 23.29 19.62 -20.98
CA VAL A 284 24.44 18.73 -20.91
C VAL A 284 25.59 19.23 -21.78
N ASP A 285 25.31 19.77 -22.97
CA ASP A 285 26.35 20.35 -23.83
C ASP A 285 26.91 21.67 -23.29
N SER A 286 26.04 22.51 -22.72
CA SER A 286 26.43 23.81 -22.14
C SER A 286 27.29 23.63 -20.89
N PHE A 287 26.96 22.66 -20.03
CA PHE A 287 27.74 22.35 -18.84
C PHE A 287 29.05 21.61 -19.17
N LYS A 288 29.02 20.71 -20.16
CA LYS A 288 30.21 20.06 -20.72
C LYS A 288 31.24 21.08 -21.24
N GLU A 289 30.79 22.08 -22.00
CA GLU A 289 31.68 23.14 -22.50
C GLU A 289 32.26 23.96 -21.36
N LYS A 290 31.43 24.40 -20.40
CA LYS A 290 31.91 25.10 -19.19
C LYS A 290 32.97 24.29 -18.43
N MET A 291 32.77 22.98 -18.23
CA MET A 291 33.73 22.13 -17.53
C MET A 291 35.03 21.89 -18.33
N ALA A 292 34.98 21.98 -19.66
CA ALA A 292 36.17 21.94 -20.52
C ALA A 292 36.93 23.28 -20.49
N ASP A 293 36.22 24.41 -20.50
CA ASP A 293 36.81 25.75 -20.40
C ASP A 293 37.41 26.02 -19.00
N GLU A 294 36.80 25.48 -17.94
CA GLU A 294 37.36 25.44 -16.57
C GLU A 294 38.55 24.45 -16.44
N GLY A 295 38.87 23.66 -17.48
CA GLY A 295 39.96 22.67 -17.46
C GLY A 295 39.71 21.46 -16.57
N HIS A 296 38.48 21.24 -16.12
CA HIS A 296 38.11 20.18 -15.17
C HIS A 296 37.64 18.88 -15.84
N PHE A 297 37.18 18.92 -17.10
CA PHE A 297 36.72 17.74 -17.82
C PHE A 297 36.88 17.89 -19.33
N SER A 298 37.67 17.03 -19.99
CA SER A 298 38.04 17.19 -21.40
C SER A 298 36.93 16.77 -22.38
N LYS A 299 37.06 17.22 -23.64
CA LYS A 299 36.14 16.84 -24.73
C LYS A 299 36.25 15.34 -25.05
N GLU A 300 37.46 14.79 -24.96
CA GLU A 300 37.77 13.37 -25.14
C GLU A 300 37.15 12.52 -24.02
N GLN A 301 37.27 12.96 -22.76
CA GLN A 301 36.62 12.31 -21.61
C GLN A 301 35.09 12.27 -21.77
N SER A 302 34.50 13.39 -22.21
CA SER A 302 33.06 13.51 -22.47
C SER A 302 32.56 12.56 -23.57
N ALA A 303 33.31 12.47 -24.67
CA ALA A 303 33.01 11.55 -25.76
C ALA A 303 33.14 10.09 -25.32
N LYS A 304 34.18 9.77 -24.54
CA LYS A 304 34.43 8.42 -24.01
C LYS A 304 33.32 7.93 -23.09
N VAL A 305 32.86 8.72 -22.11
CA VAL A 305 31.76 8.35 -21.21
C VAL A 305 30.49 7.99 -21.99
N SER A 306 30.18 8.75 -23.03
CA SER A 306 28.99 8.53 -23.87
C SER A 306 29.12 7.25 -24.72
N ALA A 307 30.30 7.02 -25.31
CA ALA A 307 30.59 5.86 -26.14
C ALA A 307 30.65 4.55 -25.34
N ASP A 308 31.38 4.54 -24.22
CA ASP A 308 31.51 3.38 -23.33
C ASP A 308 30.14 2.95 -22.79
N PHE A 309 29.32 3.90 -22.36
CA PHE A 309 27.96 3.60 -21.87
C PHE A 309 27.06 3.05 -22.99
N THR A 310 27.11 3.64 -24.19
CA THR A 310 26.36 3.13 -25.36
C THR A 310 26.77 1.68 -25.70
N ALA A 311 28.07 1.35 -25.61
CA ALA A 311 28.56 0.00 -25.85
C ALA A 311 28.06 -1.00 -24.79
N GLN A 312 27.95 -0.60 -23.52
CA GLN A 312 27.36 -1.43 -22.47
C GLN A 312 25.87 -1.73 -22.76
N LEU A 313 25.10 -0.75 -23.21
CA LEU A 313 23.68 -0.96 -23.55
C LEU A 313 23.50 -1.98 -24.71
N GLU A 314 24.40 -2.00 -25.69
CA GLU A 314 24.42 -3.01 -26.76
C GLU A 314 24.80 -4.42 -26.26
N MET A 315 25.51 -4.53 -25.14
CA MET A 315 25.79 -5.81 -24.48
C MET A 315 24.59 -6.28 -23.66
N ASP A 316 24.00 -5.39 -22.85
CA ASP A 316 22.85 -5.69 -22.00
C ASP A 316 21.62 -6.11 -22.83
N LEU A 317 21.42 -5.49 -24.00
CA LEU A 317 20.37 -5.86 -24.97
C LEU A 317 20.44 -7.31 -25.48
N LYS A 318 21.58 -8.00 -25.27
CA LYS A 318 21.84 -9.39 -25.65
C LYS A 318 21.67 -10.39 -24.48
N ALA A 319 21.65 -9.94 -23.22
CA ALA A 319 21.81 -10.78 -22.02
C ALA A 319 20.48 -11.12 -21.29
N VAL A 320 19.41 -11.41 -22.04
CA VAL A 320 18.02 -11.25 -21.57
C VAL A 320 17.39 -12.45 -20.80
N ASP A 321 18.10 -13.55 -20.53
CA ASP A 321 17.47 -14.81 -20.06
C ASP A 321 18.18 -15.51 -18.85
N SER A 322 17.66 -15.41 -17.60
CA SER A 322 17.85 -16.33 -16.43
C SER A 322 17.16 -15.86 -15.10
N GLY A 323 16.83 -16.78 -14.15
CA GLY A 323 16.14 -16.54 -12.83
C GLY A 323 16.87 -17.13 -11.59
N GLU A 324 16.30 -17.47 -10.41
CA GLU A 324 14.91 -17.63 -9.86
C GLU A 324 14.88 -17.68 -8.28
N VAL A 325 13.71 -18.00 -7.65
CA VAL A 325 13.46 -18.77 -6.38
C VAL A 325 12.97 -18.05 -5.07
N SER A 326 12.16 -18.79 -4.27
CA SER A 326 11.44 -18.46 -2.99
C SER A 326 11.30 -19.72 -2.08
N PRO A 327 11.08 -19.65 -0.73
CA PRO A 327 9.95 -20.39 -0.08
C PRO A 327 9.35 -19.83 1.27
N ARG A 328 8.53 -20.64 2.00
CA ARG A 328 7.49 -20.30 3.02
C ARG A 328 7.40 -21.29 4.25
N TRP A 329 6.75 -20.93 5.39
CA TRP A 329 6.62 -21.69 6.69
C TRP A 329 5.26 -21.62 7.51
N GLN A 330 5.22 -22.07 8.79
CA GLN A 330 4.02 -22.56 9.56
C GLN A 330 3.92 -22.06 11.03
N THR A 331 2.73 -22.06 11.69
CA THR A 331 2.40 -20.99 12.68
C THR A 331 1.23 -21.20 13.70
N GLY A 332 1.03 -22.43 14.22
CA GLY A 332 0.22 -22.62 15.45
C GLY A 332 0.86 -22.01 16.71
N LEU A 333 0.13 -21.92 17.84
CA LEU A 333 0.67 -21.53 19.16
C LEU A 333 -0.05 -22.23 20.32
N ASP A 334 0.65 -22.33 21.45
CA ASP A 334 0.18 -22.92 22.70
C ASP A 334 -0.90 -22.08 23.44
N THR A 335 -1.76 -22.75 24.21
CA THR A 335 -2.91 -22.14 24.90
C THR A 335 -2.57 -21.48 26.24
N ASP A 336 -1.53 -21.93 26.96
CA ASP A 336 -1.11 -21.26 28.20
C ASP A 336 -0.38 -19.94 27.89
N LEU A 337 0.36 -19.90 26.79
CA LEU A 337 0.87 -18.65 26.22
C LEU A 337 -0.26 -17.65 25.92
N LEU A 338 -1.38 -18.11 25.36
CA LEU A 338 -2.56 -17.24 25.13
C LEU A 338 -3.17 -16.74 26.45
N ARG A 339 -3.34 -17.59 27.47
CA ARG A 339 -3.83 -17.16 28.80
C ARG A 339 -2.93 -16.07 29.40
N TYR A 340 -1.61 -16.22 29.28
CA TYR A 340 -0.62 -15.24 29.72
C TYR A 340 -0.77 -13.89 28.99
N ILE A 341 -0.86 -13.92 27.67
CA ILE A 341 -1.06 -12.73 26.83
C ILE A 341 -2.34 -11.98 27.21
N GLY A 342 -3.44 -12.72 27.35
CA GLY A 342 -4.74 -12.15 27.69
C GLY A 342 -4.69 -11.38 29.01
N ALA A 343 -4.05 -11.97 30.04
CA ALA A 343 -3.88 -11.33 31.34
C ALA A 343 -2.96 -10.09 31.26
N LYS A 344 -1.89 -10.15 30.46
CA LYS A 344 -0.99 -9.01 30.24
C LYS A 344 -1.65 -7.85 29.48
N SER A 345 -2.58 -8.13 28.56
CA SER A 345 -3.27 -7.10 27.76
C SER A 345 -4.10 -6.08 28.57
N VAL A 346 -4.43 -6.42 29.82
CA VAL A 346 -5.18 -5.57 30.75
C VAL A 346 -4.43 -5.32 32.06
N GLN A 347 -3.13 -5.64 32.11
CA GLN A 347 -2.29 -5.25 33.24
C GLN A 347 -2.02 -3.75 33.17
N ILE A 348 -2.30 -3.06 34.27
CA ILE A 348 -2.08 -1.62 34.47
C ILE A 348 -0.94 -1.39 35.48
N PRO A 349 -0.22 -0.26 35.41
CA PRO A 349 0.69 0.15 36.47
C PRO A 349 -0.08 0.38 37.78
N GLU A 350 0.54 0.04 38.92
CA GLU A 350 -0.09 0.18 40.25
C GLU A 350 -0.58 1.61 40.54
N ASN A 351 0.11 2.60 39.98
CA ASN A 351 -0.14 4.02 40.17
C ASN A 351 -1.21 4.61 39.21
N PHE A 352 -1.80 3.80 38.32
CA PHE A 352 -2.72 4.29 37.29
C PHE A 352 -4.20 4.17 37.71
N ASN A 353 -4.85 5.32 37.89
CA ASN A 353 -6.25 5.38 38.34
C ASN A 353 -7.25 5.09 37.19
N VAL A 354 -7.47 3.81 36.90
CA VAL A 354 -8.47 3.38 35.90
C VAL A 354 -9.89 3.72 36.34
N HIS A 355 -10.65 4.34 35.43
CA HIS A 355 -12.07 4.64 35.58
C HIS A 355 -12.87 3.39 36.05
N PRO A 356 -13.67 3.47 37.14
CA PRO A 356 -14.30 2.30 37.76
C PRO A 356 -15.12 1.41 36.81
N HIS A 357 -15.77 2.02 35.81
CA HIS A 357 -16.52 1.27 34.80
C HIS A 357 -15.59 0.39 33.93
N ILE A 358 -14.45 0.91 33.47
CA ILE A 358 -13.49 0.16 32.63
C ILE A 358 -12.88 -1.00 33.42
N ARG A 359 -12.55 -0.77 34.69
CA ARG A 359 -12.06 -1.82 35.59
C ARG A 359 -13.06 -2.98 35.64
N LYS A 360 -14.33 -2.69 35.93
CA LYS A 360 -15.40 -3.69 36.06
C LYS A 360 -15.80 -4.36 34.74
N THR A 361 -16.02 -3.60 33.66
CA THR A 361 -16.65 -4.13 32.42
C THR A 361 -15.65 -4.61 31.38
N HIS A 362 -14.37 -4.25 31.49
CA HIS A 362 -13.32 -4.66 30.55
C HIS A 362 -12.21 -5.47 31.23
N ILE A 363 -11.55 -4.92 32.26
CA ILE A 363 -10.39 -5.57 32.91
C ILE A 363 -10.82 -6.84 33.66
N ASP A 364 -11.71 -6.69 34.64
CA ASP A 364 -12.18 -7.80 35.46
C ASP A 364 -12.95 -8.83 34.60
N ALA A 365 -13.74 -8.34 33.64
CA ALA A 365 -14.46 -9.18 32.69
C ALA A 365 -13.51 -10.03 31.80
N ARG A 366 -12.42 -9.44 31.29
CA ARG A 366 -11.40 -10.19 30.51
C ARG A 366 -10.65 -11.18 31.39
N LEU A 367 -10.19 -10.77 32.57
CA LEU A 367 -9.50 -11.66 33.51
C LEU A 367 -10.35 -12.85 33.95
N ASN A 368 -11.65 -12.63 34.20
CA ASN A 368 -12.57 -13.72 34.56
C ASN A 368 -12.79 -14.71 33.40
N ARG A 369 -12.91 -14.21 32.15
CA ARG A 369 -13.05 -15.07 30.95
C ARG A 369 -11.80 -15.90 30.65
N LEU A 370 -10.61 -15.41 30.99
CA LEU A 370 -9.34 -16.14 30.82
C LEU A 370 -9.08 -17.19 31.91
N ARG A 371 -9.72 -17.04 33.07
CA ARG A 371 -9.59 -17.95 34.24
C ARG A 371 -10.66 -19.04 34.31
N SER A 372 -11.81 -18.81 33.69
CA SER A 372 -12.90 -19.79 33.57
C SER A 372 -12.90 -20.40 32.17
N ALA A 373 -13.61 -21.52 31.96
CA ALA A 373 -13.96 -22.02 30.62
C ALA A 373 -15.07 -21.13 29.98
N GLY A 374 -14.92 -19.81 30.12
CA GLY A 374 -15.91 -18.80 29.76
C GLY A 374 -15.75 -18.34 28.32
N LYS A 375 -16.80 -17.72 27.79
CA LYS A 375 -16.77 -17.20 26.43
C LYS A 375 -15.89 -15.94 26.32
N ILE A 376 -14.94 -15.98 25.39
CA ILE A 376 -14.01 -14.90 25.05
C ILE A 376 -14.74 -13.92 24.11
N ASP A 377 -14.56 -12.62 24.33
CA ASP A 377 -15.13 -11.58 23.46
C ASP A 377 -14.17 -11.14 22.36
N TRP A 378 -14.72 -10.46 21.34
CA TRP A 378 -14.01 -9.95 20.17
C TRP A 378 -12.76 -9.11 20.53
N SER A 379 -12.87 -8.25 21.55
CA SER A 379 -11.76 -7.40 22.02
C SER A 379 -10.63 -8.20 22.67
N THR A 380 -10.98 -9.30 23.35
CA THR A 380 -10.04 -10.17 24.03
C THR A 380 -9.34 -11.06 23.01
N ALA A 381 -10.09 -11.60 22.05
CA ALA A 381 -9.57 -12.29 20.88
C ALA A 381 -8.53 -11.45 20.11
N GLU A 382 -8.86 -10.21 19.75
CA GLU A 382 -7.92 -9.30 19.09
C GLU A 382 -6.64 -9.09 19.94
N ALA A 383 -6.79 -8.89 21.25
CA ALA A 383 -5.65 -8.69 22.14
C ALA A 383 -4.74 -9.94 22.22
N LEU A 384 -5.33 -11.14 22.20
CA LEU A 384 -4.61 -12.41 22.12
C LEU A 384 -3.84 -12.55 20.80
N ALA A 385 -4.47 -12.22 19.68
CA ALA A 385 -3.83 -12.24 18.36
C ALA A 385 -2.60 -11.31 18.33
N TRP A 386 -2.78 -10.02 18.62
CA TRP A 386 -1.67 -9.05 18.61
C TRP A 386 -0.58 -9.37 19.63
N GLY A 387 -0.94 -9.72 20.87
CA GLY A 387 0.05 -10.03 21.90
C GLY A 387 0.86 -11.29 21.61
N SER A 388 0.26 -12.28 20.94
CA SER A 388 0.98 -13.48 20.49
C SER A 388 2.03 -13.18 19.43
N LEU A 389 1.70 -12.30 18.49
CA LEU A 389 2.61 -11.86 17.43
C LEU A 389 3.73 -10.97 17.97
N LEU A 390 3.43 -10.10 18.94
CA LEU A 390 4.43 -9.29 19.63
C LEU A 390 5.44 -10.18 20.39
N LEU A 391 5.00 -11.25 21.05
CA LEU A 391 5.91 -12.21 21.70
C LEU A 391 6.74 -13.05 20.73
N GLN A 392 6.20 -13.36 19.54
CA GLN A 392 6.96 -14.07 18.49
C GLN A 392 8.00 -13.20 17.79
N VAL A 393 7.80 -11.87 17.75
CA VAL A 393 8.68 -10.91 17.04
C VAL A 393 9.63 -10.15 17.97
N CYS A 394 9.25 -9.93 19.23
CA CYS A 394 10.03 -9.19 20.22
C CYS A 394 10.34 -10.07 21.43
N THR A 395 11.44 -10.81 21.35
CA THR A 395 12.03 -11.45 22.53
C THR A 395 12.58 -10.38 23.50
N GLN A 396 12.16 -10.50 24.77
CA GLN A 396 12.77 -9.91 25.98
C GLN A 396 12.32 -8.55 26.57
N ASP A 397 11.28 -7.84 26.09
CA ASP A 397 10.67 -6.76 26.92
C ASP A 397 9.14 -6.62 26.75
N LEU A 398 8.43 -6.70 27.88
CA LEU A 398 6.96 -6.66 27.99
C LEU A 398 6.43 -5.30 28.47
N SER A 399 7.29 -4.35 28.83
CA SER A 399 6.89 -3.02 29.30
C SER A 399 6.13 -2.20 28.24
N LEU A 400 6.47 -2.39 26.97
CA LEU A 400 5.84 -1.72 25.81
C LEU A 400 4.40 -2.17 25.54
N LEU A 401 3.96 -3.33 26.04
CA LEU A 401 2.59 -3.82 25.81
C LEU A 401 1.55 -2.84 26.40
N VAL A 402 1.81 -2.32 27.59
CA VAL A 402 0.88 -1.43 28.32
C VAL A 402 0.66 -0.11 27.58
N ILE A 403 1.71 0.45 26.98
CA ILE A 403 1.64 1.72 26.24
C ILE A 403 0.88 1.53 24.92
N ILE A 404 1.16 0.44 24.19
CA ILE A 404 0.49 0.12 22.92
C ILE A 404 -1.00 -0.16 23.16
N PHE A 405 -1.39 -0.93 24.17
CA PHE A 405 -2.80 -1.18 24.47
C PHE A 405 -3.54 0.06 25.03
N SER A 406 -2.86 0.90 25.84
CA SER A 406 -3.49 2.11 26.40
C SER A 406 -3.73 3.20 25.35
N LEU A 407 -2.83 3.37 24.36
CA LEU A 407 -3.01 4.31 23.26
C LEU A 407 -3.98 3.80 22.18
N ARG A 408 -4.02 2.49 21.93
CA ARG A 408 -4.94 1.87 20.93
C ARG A 408 -6.42 2.07 21.27
N ASN A 409 -6.80 1.95 22.54
CA ASN A 409 -8.19 2.10 22.98
C ASN A 409 -8.77 3.51 22.77
N MET A 410 -7.93 4.53 22.52
CA MET A 410 -8.38 5.90 22.17
C MET A 410 -8.34 6.19 20.66
N THR A 411 -7.47 5.53 19.89
CA THR A 411 -7.23 5.87 18.48
C THR A 411 -7.94 4.96 17.47
N PHE A 412 -8.23 3.70 17.78
CA PHE A 412 -8.96 2.84 16.83
C PHE A 412 -10.46 3.14 16.74
N ALA A 413 -11.03 3.86 17.72
CA ALA A 413 -12.41 4.33 17.67
C ALA A 413 -12.70 5.31 16.50
N SER A 414 -11.67 5.85 15.82
CA SER A 414 -11.82 6.58 14.56
C SER A 414 -11.50 5.72 13.32
N VAL A 415 -10.52 4.82 13.37
CA VAL A 415 -10.18 3.93 12.24
C VAL A 415 -11.28 2.91 11.98
N ASP A 416 -11.81 2.27 13.02
CA ASP A 416 -13.02 1.42 12.89
C ASP A 416 -14.24 2.24 12.45
N ARG A 417 -14.27 3.56 12.68
CA ARG A 417 -15.35 4.43 12.20
C ARG A 417 -15.24 4.74 10.71
N MET A 418 -14.02 4.91 10.21
CA MET A 418 -13.72 5.14 8.80
C MET A 418 -13.87 3.85 7.98
N LEU A 419 -13.37 2.72 8.52
CA LEU A 419 -13.68 1.38 8.02
C LEU A 419 -15.18 1.04 8.18
N ALA A 420 -15.87 1.61 9.18
CA ALA A 420 -17.30 1.39 9.37
C ALA A 420 -18.18 1.93 8.24
N GLU A 421 -17.69 2.90 7.48
CA GLU A 421 -18.37 3.46 6.30
C GLU A 421 -18.09 2.63 5.04
N LEU A 422 -16.97 1.91 4.98
CA LEU A 422 -16.64 0.97 3.89
C LEU A 422 -17.46 -0.34 3.89
N HIS A 423 -18.27 -0.59 4.93
CA HIS A 423 -19.13 -1.79 5.00
C HIS A 423 -20.21 -1.88 3.92
N SER A 424 -20.54 -0.79 3.24
CA SER A 424 -21.62 -0.81 2.26
C SER A 424 -21.23 -1.51 0.96
N ASP A 425 -19.97 -1.41 0.53
CA ASP A 425 -19.56 -1.66 -0.86
C ASP A 425 -18.78 -2.99 -1.02
N VAL A 426 -19.15 -4.02 -0.25
CA VAL A 426 -18.44 -5.32 -0.26
C VAL A 426 -18.52 -6.02 -1.62
N GLU A 427 -19.58 -5.79 -2.40
CA GLU A 427 -19.68 -6.28 -3.78
C GLU A 427 -18.54 -5.75 -4.66
N ARG A 428 -18.06 -4.52 -4.42
CA ARG A 428 -16.95 -3.92 -5.17
C ARG A 428 -15.62 -4.59 -4.81
N PHE A 429 -15.39 -4.86 -3.53
CA PHE A 429 -14.21 -5.64 -3.10
C PHE A 429 -14.22 -7.05 -3.69
N LEU A 430 -15.38 -7.71 -3.73
CA LEU A 430 -15.57 -9.02 -4.34
C LEU A 430 -15.37 -8.99 -5.86
N GLN A 431 -15.87 -7.97 -6.55
CA GLN A 431 -15.64 -7.74 -7.98
C GLN A 431 -14.15 -7.48 -8.29
N MET A 432 -13.41 -6.86 -7.37
CA MET A 432 -11.97 -6.64 -7.48
C MET A 432 -11.13 -7.91 -7.20
N THR A 433 -11.76 -9.04 -6.85
CA THR A 433 -11.03 -10.32 -6.74
C THR A 433 -10.86 -11.01 -8.09
N ASP A 434 -9.78 -11.79 -8.22
CA ASP A 434 -9.52 -12.68 -9.37
C ASP A 434 -10.15 -14.08 -9.21
N SER A 435 -11.05 -14.24 -8.22
CA SER A 435 -11.86 -15.44 -8.01
C SER A 435 -12.65 -15.81 -9.25
N ARG A 436 -12.65 -17.09 -9.64
CA ARG A 436 -13.27 -17.53 -10.90
C ARG A 436 -14.72 -17.93 -10.70
N GLU A 437 -15.64 -17.37 -11.48
CA GLU A 437 -17.04 -17.84 -11.48
C GLU A 437 -17.15 -19.35 -11.78
N SER A 438 -16.27 -19.89 -12.64
CA SER A 438 -16.26 -21.30 -13.01
C SER A 438 -15.77 -22.25 -11.91
N GLN A 439 -15.09 -21.72 -10.87
CA GLN A 439 -14.35 -22.48 -9.86
C GLN A 439 -13.45 -23.57 -10.49
N LYS A 440 -12.83 -23.25 -11.64
CA LYS A 440 -11.89 -24.12 -12.37
C LYS A 440 -10.57 -23.37 -12.69
N PRO A 441 -9.47 -23.65 -11.94
CA PRO A 441 -9.46 -24.41 -10.70
C PRO A 441 -10.29 -23.71 -9.61
N ILE A 442 -10.63 -24.44 -8.55
CA ILE A 442 -11.26 -23.88 -7.35
C ILE A 442 -10.33 -22.80 -6.77
N ASP A 443 -10.90 -21.73 -6.22
CA ASP A 443 -10.12 -20.66 -5.61
C ASP A 443 -9.29 -21.18 -4.43
N GLY A 444 -8.11 -20.60 -4.20
CA GLY A 444 -7.26 -20.89 -3.04
C GLY A 444 -6.37 -19.72 -2.67
N ASP A 445 -5.26 -19.99 -1.97
CA ASP A 445 -4.30 -18.97 -1.49
C ASP A 445 -3.68 -18.06 -2.58
N ASN A 446 -3.86 -18.42 -3.86
CA ASN A 446 -3.41 -17.64 -4.99
C ASN A 446 -4.26 -16.38 -5.24
N VAL A 447 -5.56 -16.34 -4.87
CA VAL A 447 -6.44 -15.17 -5.12
C VAL A 447 -5.83 -13.88 -4.58
N ASN A 448 -6.01 -12.75 -5.28
CA ASN A 448 -5.33 -11.49 -5.02
C ASN A 448 -5.67 -10.84 -3.65
N MET A 449 -6.87 -11.07 -3.12
CA MET A 449 -7.36 -10.57 -1.84
C MET A 449 -8.29 -11.60 -1.20
N PHE A 450 -8.27 -11.70 0.12
CA PHE A 450 -9.24 -12.50 0.85
C PHE A 450 -10.37 -11.58 1.34
N VAL A 451 -11.62 -12.04 1.28
CA VAL A 451 -12.80 -11.28 1.71
C VAL A 451 -13.59 -12.12 2.71
N ALA A 452 -13.80 -11.59 3.91
CA ALA A 452 -14.47 -12.27 5.01
C ALA A 452 -15.51 -11.38 5.72
N ASN A 453 -16.55 -12.01 6.25
CA ASN A 453 -17.64 -11.36 6.99
C ASN A 453 -17.94 -12.18 8.26
N PRO A 454 -17.06 -12.10 9.28
CA PRO A 454 -17.10 -12.99 10.43
C PRO A 454 -18.29 -12.72 11.37
N THR A 455 -18.92 -13.78 11.86
CA THR A 455 -20.08 -13.70 12.78
C THR A 455 -19.76 -14.04 14.23
N SER A 456 -18.58 -14.60 14.52
CA SER A 456 -18.15 -14.93 15.88
C SER A 456 -16.76 -14.38 16.23
N SER A 457 -16.54 -14.18 17.52
CA SER A 457 -15.24 -13.75 18.07
C SER A 457 -14.09 -14.71 17.76
N ALA A 458 -14.33 -16.03 17.69
CA ALA A 458 -13.31 -17.00 17.29
C ALA A 458 -12.95 -16.89 15.81
N GLN A 459 -13.94 -16.69 14.93
CA GLN A 459 -13.68 -16.51 13.51
C GLN A 459 -12.79 -15.29 13.25
N TYR A 460 -13.07 -14.15 13.90
CA TYR A 460 -12.21 -12.97 13.78
C TYR A 460 -10.80 -13.15 14.37
N PHE A 461 -10.67 -13.85 15.50
CA PHE A 461 -9.35 -14.22 16.05
C PHE A 461 -8.49 -14.99 15.05
N HIS A 462 -9.06 -16.05 14.46
CA HIS A 462 -8.36 -16.91 13.51
C HIS A 462 -8.04 -16.15 12.22
N LEU A 463 -8.97 -15.30 11.73
CA LEU A 463 -8.72 -14.39 10.60
C LEU A 463 -7.55 -13.43 10.85
N LEU A 464 -7.52 -12.73 11.98
CA LEU A 464 -6.43 -11.81 12.35
C LEU A 464 -5.10 -12.54 12.51
N ARG A 465 -5.09 -13.69 13.20
CA ARG A 465 -3.90 -14.51 13.34
C ARG A 465 -3.40 -14.94 11.97
N ARG A 466 -4.26 -15.52 11.13
CA ARG A 466 -3.93 -16.00 9.77
C ARG A 466 -3.12 -15.01 8.97
N GLN A 467 -3.39 -13.70 9.04
CA GLN A 467 -2.63 -12.66 8.31
C GLN A 467 -1.13 -12.64 8.58
N MET A 468 -0.72 -13.06 9.77
CA MET A 468 0.67 -13.04 10.22
C MET A 468 1.23 -14.45 10.41
N VAL A 469 0.34 -15.38 10.73
CA VAL A 469 0.51 -16.83 10.79
C VAL A 469 0.87 -17.36 9.41
N THR A 470 0.14 -17.05 8.33
CA THR A 470 0.55 -17.53 7.01
C THR A 470 1.94 -17.01 6.65
N PRO A 471 2.73 -17.75 5.88
CA PRO A 471 4.08 -17.35 5.48
C PRO A 471 4.10 -16.37 4.30
N TYR A 472 2.96 -15.73 4.06
CA TYR A 472 2.75 -14.74 3.03
C TYR A 472 1.93 -13.60 3.61
N ARG A 473 1.93 -12.46 2.94
CA ARG A 473 1.01 -11.37 3.24
C ARG A 473 0.05 -11.25 2.08
N LYS A 474 -1.24 -11.25 2.39
CA LYS A 474 -2.35 -11.12 1.46
C LYS A 474 -3.31 -10.09 2.05
N PRO A 475 -3.84 -9.13 1.28
CA PRO A 475 -4.86 -8.22 1.79
C PRO A 475 -6.06 -9.03 2.28
N LEU A 476 -6.58 -8.67 3.46
CA LEU A 476 -7.80 -9.25 4.03
C LEU A 476 -8.81 -8.13 4.23
N ILE A 477 -9.86 -8.16 3.41
CA ILE A 477 -11.03 -7.30 3.56
C ILE A 477 -11.94 -7.98 4.58
N VAL A 478 -12.22 -7.29 5.69
CA VAL A 478 -13.15 -7.77 6.72
C VAL A 478 -14.36 -6.85 6.76
N VAL A 479 -15.55 -7.42 6.51
CA VAL A 479 -16.81 -6.77 6.86
C VAL A 479 -16.94 -6.85 8.38
N SER A 480 -16.46 -5.83 9.08
CA SER A 480 -16.37 -5.83 10.54
C SER A 480 -17.73 -5.59 11.20
N PRO A 481 -18.00 -6.20 12.36
CA PRO A 481 -19.31 -6.09 12.99
C PRO A 481 -19.54 -4.72 13.63
N LYS A 482 -20.77 -4.21 13.51
CA LYS A 482 -21.28 -3.11 14.36
C LYS A 482 -22.11 -3.66 15.52
N ILE A 483 -23.16 -4.43 15.19
CA ILE A 483 -24.11 -5.00 16.17
C ILE A 483 -23.47 -6.17 16.94
N LEU A 484 -22.68 -7.02 16.26
CA LEU A 484 -22.15 -8.25 16.88
C LEU A 484 -21.10 -8.00 17.96
N LEU A 485 -20.50 -6.81 18.02
CA LEU A 485 -19.53 -6.40 19.05
C LEU A 485 -20.02 -6.59 20.49
N ARG A 486 -21.35 -6.64 20.69
CA ARG A 486 -21.99 -6.82 22.01
C ARG A 486 -23.05 -7.92 22.02
N HIS A 487 -23.24 -8.64 20.92
CA HIS A 487 -24.34 -9.61 20.80
C HIS A 487 -23.97 -10.96 21.45
N PRO A 488 -24.76 -11.51 22.39
CA PRO A 488 -24.41 -12.76 23.08
C PRO A 488 -24.19 -13.96 22.15
N ALA A 489 -24.95 -14.06 21.06
CA ALA A 489 -24.81 -15.15 20.08
C ALA A 489 -23.54 -15.06 19.20
N ALA A 490 -22.79 -13.95 19.27
CA ALA A 490 -21.51 -13.78 18.57
C ALA A 490 -20.28 -14.09 19.45
N MET A 491 -20.49 -14.51 20.70
CA MET A 491 -19.42 -14.85 21.65
C MET A 491 -19.07 -16.35 21.60
N SER A 492 -17.76 -16.65 21.58
CA SER A 492 -17.20 -18.01 21.43
C SER A 492 -16.57 -18.53 22.72
N SER A 493 -16.63 -19.84 22.99
CA SER A 493 -15.96 -20.49 24.13
C SER A 493 -14.44 -20.58 23.92
N LEU A 494 -13.66 -20.76 24.99
CA LEU A 494 -12.20 -20.77 24.92
C LEU A 494 -11.64 -21.90 24.01
N GLU A 495 -12.37 -23.00 23.90
CA GLU A 495 -12.05 -24.17 23.08
C GLU A 495 -12.11 -23.85 21.57
N GLU A 496 -12.99 -22.93 21.15
CA GLU A 496 -13.09 -22.45 19.75
C GLU A 496 -11.85 -21.63 19.29
N PHE A 497 -10.93 -21.30 20.22
CA PHE A 497 -9.64 -20.67 19.93
C PHE A 497 -8.48 -21.68 19.93
N GLY A 498 -8.77 -22.96 20.20
CA GLY A 498 -7.80 -24.05 20.32
C GLY A 498 -7.33 -24.66 19.00
N PRO A 499 -6.48 -25.70 19.05
CA PRO A 499 -5.79 -26.23 17.86
C PRO A 499 -6.67 -26.96 16.83
N GLU A 500 -7.87 -27.42 17.20
CA GLU A 500 -8.72 -28.29 16.38
C GLU A 500 -10.07 -27.67 15.97
N SER A 501 -10.22 -26.34 16.08
CA SER A 501 -11.44 -25.63 15.70
C SER A 501 -11.54 -25.38 14.19
N PHE A 502 -12.67 -25.77 13.57
CA PHE A 502 -12.96 -25.57 12.14
C PHE A 502 -14.40 -25.06 11.90
N PHE A 503 -14.72 -24.73 10.65
CA PHE A 503 -15.95 -24.05 10.25
C PHE A 503 -17.08 -25.00 9.76
N SER A 504 -18.39 -24.68 9.94
CA SER A 504 -19.53 -25.57 9.54
C SER A 504 -20.94 -24.87 9.42
N PRO A 505 -21.74 -25.07 8.33
CA PRO A 505 -23.03 -24.32 8.07
C PRO A 505 -24.28 -25.08 7.36
N ILE A 506 -25.56 -24.57 7.16
CA ILE A 506 -26.53 -24.68 5.95
C ILE A 506 -27.89 -23.86 5.91
N ILE A 507 -28.29 -23.19 4.79
CA ILE A 507 -29.08 -21.93 4.44
C ILE A 507 -28.19 -20.71 4.24
N PHE A 508 -27.98 -20.32 3.00
CA PHE A 508 -26.84 -19.49 2.63
C PHE A 508 -27.06 -18.01 2.95
N CYS A 509 -26.34 -17.51 3.95
CA CYS A 509 -26.25 -16.10 4.28
C CYS A 509 -24.84 -15.76 4.80
N SER A 510 -24.54 -14.48 5.02
CA SER A 510 -23.24 -14.01 5.49
C SER A 510 -23.41 -12.91 6.54
N GLY A 511 -22.48 -12.82 7.49
CA GLY A 511 -22.50 -11.78 8.52
C GLY A 511 -23.69 -11.85 9.47
N LYS A 512 -24.01 -10.71 10.10
CA LYS A 512 -25.03 -10.57 11.15
C LYS A 512 -26.43 -11.10 10.79
N HIS A 513 -26.77 -11.18 9.50
CA HIS A 513 -28.08 -11.65 9.04
C HIS A 513 -28.35 -13.10 9.46
N ALA A 514 -27.31 -13.94 9.54
CA ALA A 514 -27.42 -15.31 10.04
C ALA A 514 -28.07 -15.39 11.43
N ILE A 515 -27.67 -14.51 12.35
CA ILE A 515 -28.18 -14.49 13.73
C ILE A 515 -29.65 -14.03 13.76
N ILE A 516 -30.08 -13.19 12.81
CA ILE A 516 -31.48 -12.79 12.67
C ILE A 516 -32.32 -13.97 12.17
N LEU A 517 -31.85 -14.68 11.14
CA LEU A 517 -32.53 -15.87 10.59
C LEU A 517 -32.65 -16.99 11.63
N GLU A 518 -31.57 -17.33 12.32
CA GLU A 518 -31.56 -18.34 13.39
C GLU A 518 -32.52 -17.98 14.53
N SER A 519 -32.54 -16.70 14.93
CA SER A 519 -33.46 -16.20 15.95
C SER A 519 -34.92 -16.28 15.50
N GLU A 520 -35.24 -15.95 14.25
CA GLU A 520 -36.60 -16.01 13.70
C GLU A 520 -37.10 -17.46 13.61
N ILE A 521 -36.27 -18.37 13.10
CA ILE A 521 -36.55 -19.83 13.05
C ILE A 521 -36.84 -20.37 14.46
N GLN A 522 -36.00 -20.01 15.44
CA GLN A 522 -36.17 -20.45 16.83
C GLN A 522 -37.43 -19.86 17.48
N GLN A 523 -37.69 -18.55 17.30
CA GLN A 523 -38.85 -17.89 17.91
C GLN A 523 -40.19 -18.38 17.34
N ARG A 524 -40.23 -18.74 16.05
CA ARG A 524 -41.43 -19.25 15.38
C ARG A 524 -41.53 -20.78 15.34
N ASN A 525 -40.55 -21.49 15.90
CA ASN A 525 -40.44 -22.95 15.91
C ASN A 525 -40.62 -23.56 14.49
N LEU A 526 -39.88 -23.02 13.52
CA LEU A 526 -39.95 -23.46 12.13
C LEU A 526 -39.09 -24.70 11.91
N GLU A 527 -39.73 -25.81 11.49
CA GLU A 527 -39.04 -27.04 11.10
C GLU A 527 -38.69 -27.03 9.60
N GLY A 528 -37.68 -27.81 9.19
CA GLY A 528 -37.22 -27.90 7.80
C GLY A 528 -36.22 -26.82 7.36
N TYR A 529 -36.02 -25.78 8.17
CA TYR A 529 -35.00 -24.74 7.96
C TYR A 529 -33.75 -24.99 8.83
N VAL A 530 -32.58 -24.63 8.32
CA VAL A 530 -31.24 -24.72 8.96
C VAL A 530 -30.55 -23.34 8.74
N VAL A 531 -29.39 -22.97 9.32
CA VAL A 531 -28.60 -21.77 8.80
C VAL A 531 -27.12 -22.04 8.42
N VAL A 532 -26.70 -21.61 7.21
CA VAL A 532 -25.30 -21.51 6.73
C VAL A 532 -24.85 -20.13 7.14
N ARG A 533 -23.60 -20.05 7.57
CA ARG A 533 -22.86 -18.79 7.50
C ARG A 533 -21.77 -18.93 6.43
N LEU A 534 -21.59 -17.92 5.61
CA LEU A 534 -20.49 -17.83 4.65
C LEU A 534 -19.52 -16.78 5.16
N GLU A 535 -18.64 -17.20 6.08
CA GLU A 535 -17.71 -16.32 6.79
C GLU A 535 -16.53 -15.88 5.90
N SER A 536 -16.14 -16.72 4.94
CA SER A 536 -15.14 -16.45 3.92
C SER A 536 -15.83 -16.50 2.56
N LEU A 537 -15.73 -15.40 1.82
CA LEU A 537 -16.37 -15.22 0.52
C LEU A 537 -15.34 -15.39 -0.60
N CYS A 538 -14.13 -14.86 -0.41
CA CYS A 538 -12.99 -15.07 -1.30
C CYS A 538 -11.76 -15.49 -0.47
N PRO A 539 -11.04 -16.58 -0.83
CA PRO A 539 -11.37 -17.57 -1.87
C PRO A 539 -12.74 -18.21 -1.61
N PHE A 540 -13.46 -18.55 -2.69
CA PHE A 540 -14.81 -19.11 -2.57
C PHE A 540 -14.75 -20.59 -2.15
N PRO A 541 -15.41 -20.99 -1.05
CA PRO A 541 -15.17 -22.29 -0.39
C PRO A 541 -15.96 -23.43 -1.06
N THR A 542 -15.66 -23.73 -2.33
CA THR A 542 -16.41 -24.71 -3.14
C THR A 542 -16.42 -26.11 -2.50
N SER A 543 -15.26 -26.58 -2.02
CA SER A 543 -15.12 -27.94 -1.47
C SER A 543 -15.91 -28.09 -0.17
N GLU A 544 -15.74 -27.12 0.74
CA GLU A 544 -16.40 -27.09 2.04
C GLU A 544 -17.92 -26.95 1.87
N LEU A 545 -18.38 -26.16 0.89
CA LEU A 545 -19.79 -26.05 0.56
C LEU A 545 -20.36 -27.37 0.03
N ALA A 546 -19.66 -28.05 -0.87
CA ALA A 546 -20.08 -29.34 -1.40
C ALA A 546 -20.19 -30.41 -0.28
N GLU A 547 -19.17 -30.54 0.57
CA GLU A 547 -19.18 -31.42 1.74
C GLU A 547 -20.35 -31.12 2.68
N THR A 548 -20.65 -29.84 2.85
CA THR A 548 -21.74 -29.38 3.71
C THR A 548 -23.11 -29.74 3.11
N ILE A 549 -23.33 -29.46 1.83
CA ILE A 549 -24.57 -29.76 1.11
C ILE A 549 -24.88 -31.27 1.14
N ASN A 550 -23.85 -32.11 1.01
CA ASN A 550 -23.99 -33.56 1.10
C ASN A 550 -24.52 -34.07 2.45
N ARG A 551 -24.53 -33.25 3.51
CA ARG A 551 -25.14 -33.60 4.82
C ARG A 551 -26.67 -33.52 4.81
N PHE A 552 -27.28 -32.88 3.80
CA PHE A 552 -28.72 -32.64 3.70
C PHE A 552 -29.29 -33.15 2.36
N PRO A 553 -29.26 -34.47 2.09
CA PRO A 553 -29.65 -35.04 0.80
C PRO A 553 -31.13 -34.86 0.42
N ASN A 554 -31.97 -34.45 1.38
CA ASN A 554 -33.40 -34.18 1.18
C ASN A 554 -33.70 -32.69 0.90
N ALA A 555 -32.67 -31.82 0.83
CA ALA A 555 -32.88 -30.40 0.57
C ALA A 555 -33.28 -30.15 -0.89
N SER A 556 -34.49 -29.63 -1.11
CA SER A 556 -35.01 -29.24 -2.42
C SER A 556 -34.65 -27.80 -2.81
N ASP A 557 -34.60 -26.89 -1.84
CA ASP A 557 -34.58 -25.45 -2.06
C ASP A 557 -33.33 -24.80 -1.50
N PHE A 558 -32.56 -24.15 -2.38
CA PHE A 558 -31.31 -23.49 -2.05
C PHE A 558 -31.49 -21.97 -2.14
N ILE A 559 -31.61 -21.31 -0.99
CA ILE A 559 -31.87 -19.87 -0.90
C ILE A 559 -30.61 -19.14 -0.44
N TRP A 560 -30.29 -18.02 -1.11
CA TRP A 560 -29.39 -17.00 -0.60
C TRP A 560 -30.20 -15.86 0.02
N SER A 561 -30.09 -15.70 1.34
CA SER A 561 -30.75 -14.62 2.08
C SER A 561 -29.72 -13.58 2.53
N GLN A 562 -29.94 -12.31 2.21
CA GLN A 562 -29.08 -11.20 2.61
C GLN A 562 -29.89 -9.94 2.95
N GLU A 563 -29.31 -9.04 3.74
CA GLU A 563 -29.97 -7.76 4.04
C GLU A 563 -29.67 -6.69 2.97
N GLU A 564 -28.55 -6.81 2.27
CA GLU A 564 -28.07 -5.88 1.27
C GLU A 564 -28.96 -5.92 0.01
N PRO A 565 -29.10 -4.79 -0.72
CA PRO A 565 -29.73 -4.74 -2.04
C PRO A 565 -29.23 -5.82 -2.98
N ARG A 566 -30.07 -6.28 -3.91
CA ARG A 566 -29.72 -7.34 -4.86
C ARG A 566 -28.54 -6.99 -5.79
N ASN A 567 -28.30 -5.70 -6.03
CA ASN A 567 -27.14 -5.18 -6.76
C ASN A 567 -25.92 -4.88 -5.86
N ALA A 568 -25.97 -5.21 -4.57
CA ALA A 568 -24.94 -4.98 -3.57
C ALA A 568 -24.71 -6.24 -2.70
N GLY A 569 -23.77 -6.16 -1.77
CA GLY A 569 -23.48 -7.27 -0.85
C GLY A 569 -22.84 -8.45 -1.55
N PHE A 570 -23.47 -9.63 -1.46
CA PHE A 570 -22.83 -10.90 -1.83
C PHE A 570 -23.46 -11.57 -3.05
N TRP A 571 -24.75 -11.33 -3.32
CA TRP A 571 -25.56 -12.05 -4.31
C TRP A 571 -24.89 -12.17 -5.69
N THR A 572 -24.42 -11.05 -6.25
CA THR A 572 -23.80 -11.00 -7.59
C THR A 572 -22.51 -11.81 -7.68
N PHE A 573 -21.79 -11.99 -6.57
CA PHE A 573 -20.58 -12.80 -6.49
C PHE A 573 -20.89 -14.29 -6.26
N VAL A 574 -21.80 -14.61 -5.33
CA VAL A 574 -22.07 -16.01 -4.93
C VAL A 574 -22.94 -16.75 -5.94
N ALA A 575 -23.98 -16.12 -6.50
CA ALA A 575 -24.93 -16.77 -7.41
C ALA A 575 -24.29 -17.49 -8.62
N PRO A 576 -23.34 -16.89 -9.38
CA PRO A 576 -22.67 -17.59 -10.46
C PRO A 576 -21.74 -18.71 -9.97
N ARG A 577 -21.11 -18.55 -8.79
CA ARG A 577 -20.18 -19.55 -8.23
C ARG A 577 -20.89 -20.80 -7.71
N PHE A 578 -22.06 -20.63 -7.08
CA PHE A 578 -22.95 -21.75 -6.76
C PHE A 578 -23.42 -22.47 -8.02
N ARG A 579 -23.89 -21.73 -9.04
CA ARG A 579 -24.37 -22.33 -10.30
C ARG A 579 -23.27 -23.13 -11.00
N ASN A 580 -22.10 -22.54 -11.18
CA ASN A 580 -21.05 -23.09 -12.05
C ASN A 580 -20.10 -24.05 -11.32
N GLY A 581 -19.83 -23.80 -10.03
CA GLY A 581 -18.92 -24.60 -9.19
C GLY A 581 -19.62 -25.75 -8.46
N LEU A 582 -20.87 -25.57 -8.03
CA LEU A 582 -21.65 -26.57 -7.29
C LEU A 582 -22.83 -27.17 -8.08
N GLY A 583 -23.18 -26.60 -9.23
CA GLY A 583 -24.37 -27.00 -10.00
C GLY A 583 -25.70 -26.51 -9.40
N ILE A 584 -25.66 -25.61 -8.41
CA ILE A 584 -26.82 -25.20 -7.62
C ILE A 584 -27.34 -23.85 -8.09
N GLN A 585 -28.60 -23.81 -8.52
CA GLN A 585 -29.29 -22.56 -8.81
C GLN A 585 -29.89 -21.98 -7.53
N LEU A 586 -29.25 -20.95 -6.97
CA LEU A 586 -29.78 -20.24 -5.81
C LEU A 586 -31.03 -19.41 -6.15
N THR A 587 -31.99 -19.37 -5.23
CA THR A 587 -33.07 -18.38 -5.18
C THR A 587 -32.63 -17.17 -4.34
N TYR A 588 -32.94 -15.95 -4.77
CA TYR A 588 -32.61 -14.73 -4.04
C TYR A 588 -33.71 -14.35 -3.05
N ASN A 589 -33.32 -14.01 -1.82
CA ASN A 589 -34.16 -13.37 -0.82
C ASN A 589 -33.38 -12.18 -0.21
N GLY A 590 -33.95 -10.97 -0.24
CA GLY A 590 -33.25 -9.77 0.19
C GLY A 590 -33.90 -8.48 -0.33
N ARG A 591 -33.22 -7.33 -0.15
CA ARG A 591 -33.71 -6.03 -0.63
C ARG A 591 -33.69 -5.94 -2.17
N PRO A 592 -34.66 -5.26 -2.81
CA PRO A 592 -34.62 -5.05 -4.26
C PRO A 592 -33.40 -4.23 -4.69
N GLU A 593 -33.12 -4.20 -5.99
CA GLU A 593 -32.10 -3.34 -6.58
C GLU A 593 -32.40 -1.85 -6.27
N ILE A 594 -31.42 -1.13 -5.70
CA ILE A 594 -31.54 0.31 -5.40
C ILE A 594 -30.26 1.08 -5.78
N PRO A 595 -30.36 2.38 -6.15
CA PRO A 595 -29.23 3.19 -6.60
C PRO A 595 -28.43 3.84 -5.44
N TRP A 596 -28.69 3.42 -4.20
CA TRP A 596 -28.01 3.87 -2.97
C TRP A 596 -27.87 2.67 -2.02
N MET A 597 -26.96 2.74 -1.05
CA MET A 597 -26.58 1.54 -0.27
C MET A 597 -27.66 1.06 0.73
N ALA A 598 -28.41 1.99 1.31
CA ALA A 598 -29.58 1.69 2.14
C ALA A 598 -30.52 2.91 2.17
N THR A 599 -31.83 2.69 2.37
CA THR A 599 -32.75 3.80 2.60
C THR A 599 -32.44 4.53 3.91
N ALA A 600 -32.37 5.85 3.87
CA ALA A 600 -32.19 6.70 5.06
C ALA A 600 -33.49 6.88 5.86
N ILE A 601 -34.64 6.43 5.34
CA ILE A 601 -35.94 6.53 6.01
C ILE A 601 -36.13 5.30 6.90
N ALA A 602 -36.00 5.48 8.22
CA ALA A 602 -36.02 4.38 9.19
C ALA A 602 -37.29 3.49 9.11
N GLU A 603 -38.45 4.08 8.80
CA GLU A 603 -39.69 3.33 8.59
C GLU A 603 -39.61 2.41 7.36
N HIS A 604 -39.05 2.89 6.25
CA HIS A 604 -38.82 2.09 5.05
C HIS A 604 -37.77 1.01 5.31
N HIS A 605 -36.67 1.36 5.99
CA HIS A 605 -35.61 0.42 6.35
C HIS A 605 -36.14 -0.76 7.18
N LYS A 606 -37.04 -0.47 8.14
CA LYS A 606 -37.71 -1.50 8.93
C LYS A 606 -38.66 -2.34 8.07
N LYS A 607 -39.54 -1.71 7.28
CA LYS A 607 -40.47 -2.42 6.36
C LYS A 607 -39.72 -3.35 5.40
N GLU A 608 -38.58 -2.93 4.88
CA GLU A 608 -37.69 -3.75 4.05
C GLU A 608 -37.11 -4.95 4.82
N ALA A 609 -36.61 -4.74 6.05
CA ALA A 609 -36.06 -5.82 6.88
C ALA A 609 -37.14 -6.85 7.27
N ASP A 610 -38.30 -6.37 7.74
CA ASP A 610 -39.45 -7.21 8.07
C ASP A 610 -39.93 -7.99 6.83
N LYS A 611 -39.90 -7.38 5.64
CA LYS A 611 -40.27 -8.03 4.37
C LYS A 611 -39.31 -9.16 3.97
N ILE A 612 -38.01 -9.04 4.22
CA ILE A 612 -37.04 -10.12 3.90
C ILE A 612 -37.40 -11.41 4.64
N LEU A 613 -37.69 -11.31 5.95
CA LEU A 613 -38.10 -12.43 6.79
C LEU A 613 -39.48 -12.97 6.40
N LEU A 614 -40.42 -12.08 6.08
CA LEU A 614 -41.76 -12.44 5.64
C LEU A 614 -41.74 -13.22 4.31
N ASP A 615 -41.00 -12.72 3.31
CA ASP A 615 -40.88 -13.36 1.99
C ASP A 615 -40.11 -14.71 2.05
N LEU A 616 -39.31 -14.95 3.11
CA LEU A 616 -38.55 -16.19 3.32
C LEU A 616 -39.37 -17.27 4.04
N PHE A 617 -40.16 -16.90 5.04
CA PHE A 617 -40.85 -17.81 5.97
C PHE A 617 -42.38 -17.78 5.85
N GLN A 618 -42.91 -17.41 4.67
CA GLN A 618 -44.33 -17.52 4.29
C GLN A 618 -44.54 -18.28 2.96
N GLN A 619 -43.58 -19.14 2.59
CA GLN A 619 -43.76 -20.14 1.53
C GLN A 619 -44.35 -21.43 2.12
#